data_AF-C6ADN3-F1
#
_entry.id   AF-C6ADN3-F1
#
_cell.length_a   1.000
_cell.length_b   1.000
_cell.length_c   1.000
_cell.angle_alpha   90.00
_cell.angle_beta   90.00
_cell.angle_gamma   90.00
#
_symmetry.space_group_name_H-M   'P 1'
#
loop_
_entity.id
_entity.type
_entity.pdbx_description
1 polymer ?
#
loop_
_entity_poly.entity_id
_entity_poly.type
_entity_poly.pdbx_seq_one_letter_code
_entity_poly.pdbx_strand_id
1 'polypeptide(L)'
;MARKISKDCLYCLKKWEGLRLQAYQDTSGVWTIGYGHTKKAGQPTVVEGMVITEKKAETMLLADLQQYERAVEKAVCVNLSDEQFGALVSFCYNVGIAAFQSSTLLKRLNRGDYEAVPTELQKWTKAGGKRLQGLVHRRVAEAGLWAKGAYVSSNYQTVETKQPTGFLKAEALAPIIGSFSGLGGFLAGNGPIQWALAAIMVLAACTGIFFVAKRFQEHRL
;
A
#
# COMPACT_ATOMS: atom_id res chain seq x y z
N MET A 1 20.31 -8.98 12.47
CA MET A 1 19.15 -8.70 13.36
C MET A 1 17.89 -8.97 12.55
N ALA A 2 16.89 -9.65 13.12
CA ALA A 2 15.61 -9.83 12.42
C ALA A 2 14.87 -8.49 12.33
N ARG A 3 14.13 -8.28 11.23
CA ARG A 3 13.22 -7.14 11.07
C ARG A 3 12.19 -7.12 12.20
N LYS A 4 11.81 -5.93 12.64
CA LYS A 4 10.79 -5.73 13.68
C LYS A 4 9.54 -5.11 13.09
N ILE A 5 8.40 -5.41 13.69
CA ILE A 5 7.12 -4.79 13.35
C ILE A 5 7.19 -3.27 13.55
N SER A 6 6.59 -2.51 12.61
CA SER A 6 6.50 -1.05 12.74
C SER A 6 5.53 -0.64 13.85
N LYS A 7 5.68 0.59 14.36
CA LYS A 7 4.83 1.12 15.44
C LYS A 7 3.34 1.11 15.07
N ASP A 8 3.02 1.47 13.83
CA ASP A 8 1.65 1.48 13.31
C ASP A 8 1.04 0.08 13.29
N CYS A 9 1.81 -0.91 12.79
CA CYS A 9 1.35 -2.29 12.74
C CYS A 9 1.19 -2.87 14.14
N LEU A 10 2.11 -2.57 15.06
CA LEU A 10 2.01 -2.97 16.46
C LEU A 10 0.75 -2.38 17.12
N TYR A 11 0.43 -1.12 16.86
CA TYR A 11 -0.78 -0.48 17.36
C TYR A 11 -2.06 -1.18 16.86
N CYS A 12 -2.12 -1.50 15.57
CA CYS A 12 -3.24 -2.25 14.99
C CYS A 12 -3.35 -3.66 15.60
N LEU A 13 -2.23 -4.37 15.80
CA LEU A 13 -2.21 -5.68 16.42
C LEU A 13 -2.76 -5.62 17.86
N LYS A 14 -2.28 -4.67 18.68
CA LYS A 14 -2.77 -4.46 20.05
C LYS A 14 -4.29 -4.24 20.10
N LYS A 15 -4.85 -3.50 19.13
CA LYS A 15 -6.30 -3.30 19.03
C LYS A 15 -7.08 -4.58 18.76
N TRP A 16 -6.54 -5.47 17.92
CA TRP A 16 -7.20 -6.74 17.59
C TRP A 16 -7.12 -7.76 18.72
N GLU A 17 -5.97 -7.87 19.38
CA GLU A 17 -5.82 -8.79 20.52
C GLU A 17 -6.58 -8.31 21.76
N GLY A 18 -6.60 -6.98 21.97
CA GLY A 18 -7.15 -6.38 23.18
C GLY A 18 -6.26 -6.62 24.40
N LEU A 19 -6.43 -5.77 25.42
CA LEU A 19 -5.66 -5.84 26.66
C LEU A 19 -6.48 -6.48 27.78
N ARG A 20 -5.90 -7.51 28.42
CA ARG A 20 -6.43 -8.14 29.64
C ARG A 20 -5.34 -8.16 30.72
N LEU A 21 -5.48 -7.31 31.73
CA LEU A 21 -4.48 -7.18 32.81
C LEU A 21 -4.57 -8.29 33.87
N GLN A 22 -5.70 -9.00 33.93
CA GLN A 22 -5.90 -10.14 34.80
C GLN A 22 -5.92 -11.42 33.96
N ALA A 23 -5.29 -12.48 34.46
CA ALA A 23 -5.31 -13.78 33.81
C ALA A 23 -6.74 -14.33 33.69
N TYR A 24 -7.06 -14.90 32.55
CA TYR A 24 -8.35 -15.53 32.27
C TYR A 24 -8.14 -16.82 31.48
N GLN A 25 -9.13 -17.71 31.51
CA GLN A 25 -9.13 -18.89 30.64
C GLN A 25 -9.83 -18.56 29.32
N ASP A 26 -9.18 -18.91 28.20
CA ASP A 26 -9.82 -18.83 26.90
C ASP A 26 -10.90 -19.93 26.73
N THR A 27 -11.58 -19.94 25.59
CA THR A 27 -12.62 -20.94 25.27
C THR A 27 -12.10 -22.39 25.24
N SER A 28 -10.79 -22.59 25.20
CA SER A 28 -10.12 -23.89 25.25
C SER A 28 -9.54 -24.22 26.63
N GLY A 29 -9.82 -23.41 27.66
CA GLY A 29 -9.34 -23.61 29.03
C GLY A 29 -7.87 -23.22 29.24
N VAL A 30 -7.25 -22.48 28.32
CA VAL A 30 -5.85 -22.07 28.42
C VAL A 30 -5.74 -20.73 29.13
N TRP A 31 -4.92 -20.68 30.19
CA TRP A 31 -4.57 -19.45 30.87
C TRP A 31 -3.88 -18.45 29.93
N THR A 32 -4.49 -17.27 29.83
CA THR A 32 -4.13 -16.20 28.90
C THR A 32 -4.08 -14.86 29.63
N ILE A 33 -3.12 -13.98 29.30
CA ILE A 33 -2.99 -12.64 29.88
C ILE A 33 -2.40 -11.64 28.88
N GLY A 34 -2.56 -10.35 29.14
CA GLY A 34 -2.01 -9.26 28.32
C GLY A 34 -2.69 -9.19 26.97
N TYR A 35 -1.89 -9.27 25.90
CA TYR A 35 -2.33 -9.26 24.50
C TYR A 35 -2.39 -10.67 23.90
N GLY A 36 -2.81 -11.67 24.68
CA GLY A 36 -2.89 -13.06 24.22
C GLY A 36 -1.70 -13.95 24.60
N HIS A 37 -0.88 -13.54 25.57
CA HIS A 37 0.23 -14.35 26.06
C HIS A 37 -0.29 -15.62 26.74
N THR A 38 0.25 -16.78 26.35
CA THR A 38 -0.10 -18.09 26.91
C THR A 38 1.17 -18.88 27.23
N LYS A 39 1.04 -20.01 27.94
CA LYS A 39 2.17 -20.92 28.21
C LYS A 39 2.95 -21.38 26.95
N LYS A 40 2.32 -21.34 25.76
CA LYS A 40 2.97 -21.71 24.49
C LYS A 40 3.93 -20.62 23.98
N ALA A 41 3.71 -19.37 24.39
CA ALA A 41 4.56 -18.24 24.02
C ALA A 41 5.88 -18.22 24.79
N GLY A 42 5.95 -18.92 25.93
CA GLY A 42 7.14 -19.07 26.75
C GLY A 42 6.90 -18.61 28.17
N GLN A 43 7.95 -18.08 28.81
CA GLN A 43 7.85 -17.51 30.14
C GLN A 43 7.29 -16.07 30.08
N PRO A 44 6.54 -15.62 31.10
CA PRO A 44 6.12 -16.37 32.29
C PRO A 44 4.91 -17.29 32.04
N THR A 45 4.88 -18.46 32.69
CA THR A 45 3.67 -19.30 32.70
C THR A 45 2.53 -18.56 33.38
N VAL A 46 1.43 -18.34 32.64
CA VAL A 46 0.23 -17.69 33.16
C VAL A 46 -0.48 -18.63 34.13
N VAL A 47 -0.81 -18.11 35.31
CA VAL A 47 -1.52 -18.84 36.37
C VAL A 47 -2.73 -18.04 36.84
N GLU A 48 -3.65 -18.72 37.52
CA GLU A 48 -4.82 -18.10 38.12
C GLU A 48 -4.44 -16.95 39.07
N GLY A 49 -5.23 -15.88 39.06
CA GLY A 49 -5.01 -14.71 39.93
C GLY A 49 -3.83 -13.81 39.52
N MET A 50 -3.09 -14.15 38.46
CA MET A 50 -1.99 -13.31 37.97
C MET A 50 -2.53 -11.97 37.44
N VAL A 51 -1.92 -10.87 37.89
CA VAL A 51 -2.22 -9.50 37.44
C VAL A 51 -0.92 -8.83 36.96
N ILE A 52 -1.01 -8.12 35.84
CA ILE A 52 0.13 -7.39 35.27
C ILE A 52 -0.24 -5.93 34.97
N THR A 53 0.78 -5.08 34.81
CA THR A 53 0.60 -3.71 34.32
C THR A 53 0.55 -3.69 32.79
N GLU A 54 0.00 -2.62 32.20
CA GLU A 54 0.01 -2.43 30.75
C GLU A 54 1.44 -2.46 30.18
N LYS A 55 2.39 -1.79 30.84
CA LYS A 55 3.80 -1.82 30.45
C LYS A 55 4.37 -3.24 30.44
N LYS A 56 4.00 -4.07 31.42
CA LYS A 56 4.43 -5.47 31.44
C LYS A 56 3.78 -6.27 30.31
N ALA A 57 2.50 -6.04 30.02
CA ALA A 57 1.80 -6.66 28.90
C ALA A 57 2.43 -6.30 27.55
N GLU A 58 2.86 -5.05 27.35
CA GLU A 58 3.57 -4.62 26.15
C GLU A 58 4.95 -5.30 26.02
N THR A 59 5.73 -5.34 27.10
CA THR A 59 7.03 -6.03 27.09
C THR A 59 6.86 -7.53 26.76
N MET A 60 5.83 -8.16 27.32
CA MET A 60 5.50 -9.56 27.01
C MET A 60 5.11 -9.74 25.54
N LEU A 61 4.23 -8.87 25.01
CA LEU A 61 3.86 -8.89 23.60
C LEU A 61 5.08 -8.74 22.68
N LEU A 62 5.98 -7.81 22.96
CA LEU A 62 7.19 -7.62 22.17
C LEU A 62 8.13 -8.82 22.22
N ALA A 63 8.19 -9.55 23.34
CA ALA A 63 8.94 -10.79 23.45
C ALA A 63 8.28 -11.91 22.63
N ASP A 64 6.96 -12.06 22.74
CA ASP A 64 6.18 -13.04 21.99
C ASP A 64 6.29 -12.81 20.47
N LEU A 65 6.28 -11.55 20.03
CA LEU A 65 6.36 -11.20 18.61
C LEU A 65 7.68 -11.66 17.96
N GLN A 66 8.77 -11.80 18.72
CA GLN A 66 10.07 -12.18 18.15
C GLN A 66 10.05 -13.53 17.42
N GLN A 67 9.24 -14.50 17.86
CA GLN A 67 9.13 -15.78 17.15
C GLN A 67 8.31 -15.66 15.86
N TYR A 68 7.27 -14.82 15.85
CA TYR A 68 6.43 -14.59 14.67
C TYR A 68 7.17 -13.75 13.63
N GLU A 69 7.86 -12.69 14.05
CA GLU A 69 8.75 -11.88 13.19
C GLU A 69 9.80 -12.77 12.51
N ARG A 70 10.50 -13.61 13.29
CA ARG A 70 11.49 -14.55 12.74
C ARG A 70 10.86 -15.59 11.81
N ALA A 71 9.66 -16.07 12.11
CA ALA A 71 8.96 -17.03 11.26
C ALA A 71 8.55 -16.42 9.93
N VAL A 72 8.04 -15.19 9.92
CA VAL A 72 7.69 -14.45 8.70
C VAL A 72 8.96 -14.14 7.90
N GLU A 73 9.99 -13.58 8.53
CA GLU A 73 11.25 -13.21 7.88
C GLU A 73 11.91 -14.40 7.17
N LYS A 74 11.90 -15.58 7.81
CA LYS A 74 12.50 -16.79 7.22
C LYS A 74 11.66 -17.40 6.10
N ALA A 75 10.34 -17.25 6.17
CA ALA A 75 9.42 -17.93 5.28
C ALA A 75 9.13 -17.15 4.01
N VAL A 76 9.22 -15.81 4.06
CA VAL A 76 9.01 -14.94 2.90
C VAL A 76 10.29 -14.80 2.10
N CYS A 77 10.22 -15.07 0.79
CA CYS A 77 11.38 -15.04 -0.12
C CYS A 77 11.40 -13.80 -1.03
N VAL A 78 10.47 -12.86 -0.84
CA VAL A 78 10.32 -11.65 -1.65
C VAL A 78 10.43 -10.40 -0.78
N ASN A 79 10.77 -9.27 -1.37
CA ASN A 79 10.93 -8.01 -0.64
C ASN A 79 9.58 -7.48 -0.14
N LEU A 80 9.52 -7.04 1.12
CA LEU A 80 8.31 -6.47 1.71
C LEU A 80 8.56 -5.06 2.25
N SER A 81 7.56 -4.19 2.17
CA SER A 81 7.50 -2.96 2.97
C SER A 81 7.32 -3.26 4.46
N ASP A 82 7.53 -2.27 5.34
CA ASP A 82 7.39 -2.46 6.79
C ASP A 82 5.94 -2.78 7.17
N GLU A 83 4.98 -2.17 6.46
CA GLU A 83 3.55 -2.41 6.64
C GLU A 83 3.13 -3.78 6.12
N GLN A 84 3.68 -4.22 4.98
CA GLN A 84 3.43 -5.56 4.44
C GLN A 84 3.97 -6.63 5.40
N PHE A 85 5.19 -6.45 5.90
CA PHE A 85 5.77 -7.33 6.91
C PHE A 85 4.91 -7.34 8.18
N GLY A 86 4.53 -6.17 8.69
CA GLY A 86 3.69 -6.05 9.88
C GLY A 86 2.31 -6.69 9.73
N ALA A 87 1.70 -6.60 8.54
CA ALA A 87 0.44 -7.28 8.23
C ALA A 87 0.59 -8.80 8.31
N LEU A 88 1.66 -9.36 7.75
CA LEU A 88 1.95 -10.79 7.84
C LEU A 88 2.29 -11.25 9.25
N VAL A 89 2.98 -10.42 10.04
CA VAL A 89 3.24 -10.72 11.47
C VAL A 89 1.93 -10.74 12.26
N SER A 90 1.03 -9.78 12.06
CA SER A 90 -0.31 -9.79 12.68
C SER A 90 -1.13 -11.02 12.28
N PHE A 91 -1.09 -11.39 10.99
CA PHE A 91 -1.75 -12.58 10.50
C PHE A 91 -1.17 -13.85 11.13
N CYS A 92 0.16 -13.98 11.14
CA CYS A 92 0.91 -15.11 11.71
C CYS A 92 0.68 -15.25 13.22
N TYR A 93 0.60 -14.14 13.97
CA TYR A 93 0.25 -14.14 15.39
C TYR A 93 -1.13 -14.75 15.62
N ASN A 94 -2.11 -14.42 14.77
CA ASN A 94 -3.47 -14.89 14.91
C ASN A 94 -3.67 -16.37 14.55
N VAL A 95 -3.07 -16.82 13.44
CA VAL A 95 -3.30 -18.19 12.93
C VAL A 95 -2.25 -19.18 13.42
N GLY A 96 -1.14 -18.69 13.94
CA GLY A 96 0.02 -19.48 14.36
C GLY A 96 1.01 -19.75 13.23
N ILE A 97 2.27 -20.00 13.61
CA ILE A 97 3.40 -20.18 12.69
C ILE A 97 3.18 -21.31 11.69
N ALA A 98 2.71 -22.47 12.14
CA ALA A 98 2.53 -23.64 11.27
C ALA A 98 1.45 -23.39 10.19
N ALA A 99 0.35 -22.74 10.57
CA ALA A 99 -0.72 -22.40 9.63
C ALA A 99 -0.27 -21.34 8.61
N PHE A 100 0.47 -20.33 9.07
CA PHE A 100 1.08 -19.33 8.20
C PHE A 100 2.04 -19.97 7.17
N GLN A 101 2.98 -20.79 7.63
CA GLN A 101 4.01 -21.40 6.78
C GLN A 101 3.46 -22.38 5.74
N SER A 102 2.33 -23.05 6.03
CA SER A 102 1.68 -23.97 5.09
C SER A 102 0.64 -23.30 4.18
N SER A 103 0.35 -22.01 4.40
CA SER A 103 -0.74 -21.29 3.74
C SER A 103 -0.53 -21.13 2.23
N THR A 104 -1.64 -21.14 1.48
CA THR A 104 -1.66 -20.73 0.07
C THR A 104 -1.24 -19.27 -0.10
N LEU A 105 -1.53 -18.42 0.89
CA LEU A 105 -1.09 -17.03 0.94
C LEU A 105 0.43 -16.93 0.77
N LEU A 106 1.20 -17.61 1.63
CA LEU A 106 2.66 -17.57 1.58
C LEU A 106 3.19 -18.15 0.25
N LYS A 107 2.60 -19.25 -0.21
CA LYS A 107 2.99 -19.89 -1.48
C LYS A 107 2.80 -18.96 -2.68
N ARG A 108 1.72 -18.17 -2.71
CA ARG A 108 1.46 -17.19 -3.79
C ARG A 108 2.38 -15.98 -3.66
N LEU A 109 2.53 -15.44 -2.45
CA LEU A 109 3.42 -14.32 -2.19
C LEU A 109 4.87 -14.63 -2.60
N ASN A 110 5.39 -15.81 -2.26
CA ASN A 110 6.75 -16.21 -2.64
C ASN A 110 6.94 -16.45 -4.15
N ARG A 111 5.86 -16.50 -4.95
CA ARG A 111 5.90 -16.48 -6.41
C ARG A 111 5.84 -15.05 -6.98
N GLY A 112 5.86 -14.03 -6.13
CA GLY A 112 5.74 -12.62 -6.51
C GLY A 112 4.30 -12.14 -6.70
N ASP A 113 3.29 -12.92 -6.29
CA ASP A 113 1.88 -12.54 -6.42
C ASP A 113 1.43 -11.74 -5.18
N TYR A 114 1.85 -10.47 -5.12
CA TYR A 114 1.52 -9.56 -4.00
C TYR A 114 0.03 -9.23 -3.94
N GLU A 115 -0.62 -9.11 -5.10
CA GLU A 115 -2.04 -8.75 -5.24
C GLU A 115 -2.97 -9.86 -4.72
N ALA A 116 -2.50 -11.11 -4.68
CA ALA A 116 -3.24 -12.21 -4.07
C ALA A 116 -3.44 -12.08 -2.57
N VAL A 117 -2.53 -11.41 -1.86
CA VAL A 117 -2.46 -11.47 -0.39
C VAL A 117 -3.76 -11.03 0.27
N PRO A 118 -4.39 -9.88 -0.10
CA PRO A 118 -5.70 -9.49 0.43
C PRO A 118 -6.79 -10.55 0.27
N THR A 119 -6.89 -11.19 -0.90
CA THR A 119 -7.90 -12.22 -1.15
C THR A 119 -7.60 -13.50 -0.37
N GLU A 120 -6.33 -13.89 -0.26
CA GLU A 120 -5.94 -15.06 0.52
C GLU A 120 -6.19 -14.85 2.03
N LEU A 121 -5.98 -13.63 2.55
CA LEU A 121 -6.31 -13.28 3.94
C LEU A 121 -7.80 -13.51 4.24
N GLN A 122 -8.71 -13.13 3.33
CA GLN A 122 -10.16 -13.27 3.53
C GLN A 122 -10.64 -14.73 3.66
N LYS A 123 -9.82 -15.70 3.25
CA LYS A 123 -10.13 -17.13 3.44
C LYS A 123 -9.98 -17.57 4.90
N TRP A 124 -9.19 -16.85 5.70
CA TRP A 124 -8.92 -17.14 7.11
C TRP A 124 -9.89 -16.43 8.04
N THR A 125 -11.19 -16.66 7.83
CA THR A 125 -12.29 -15.99 8.54
C THR A 125 -13.20 -16.94 9.32
N LYS A 126 -12.78 -18.21 9.46
CA LYS A 126 -13.54 -19.26 10.14
C LYS A 126 -12.81 -19.77 11.37
N ALA A 127 -13.56 -20.08 12.43
CA ALA A 127 -13.10 -20.89 13.55
C ALA A 127 -14.20 -21.90 13.92
N GLY A 128 -13.82 -23.14 14.26
CA GLY A 128 -14.79 -24.21 14.49
C GLY A 128 -15.74 -24.46 13.32
N GLY A 129 -15.27 -24.27 12.08
CA GLY A 129 -16.07 -24.41 10.85
C GLY A 129 -17.03 -23.24 10.55
N LYS A 130 -17.26 -22.32 11.48
CA LYS A 130 -18.17 -21.19 11.32
C LYS A 130 -17.42 -19.91 10.97
N ARG A 131 -17.98 -19.11 10.06
CA ARG A 131 -17.46 -17.78 9.73
C ARG A 131 -17.69 -16.82 10.89
N LEU A 132 -16.65 -16.12 11.32
CA LEU A 132 -16.71 -15.15 12.43
C LEU A 132 -16.50 -13.73 11.91
N GLN A 133 -17.42 -12.83 12.21
CA GLN A 133 -17.34 -11.43 11.76
C GLN A 133 -16.09 -10.72 12.30
N GLY A 134 -15.68 -11.02 13.54
CA GLY A 134 -14.43 -10.49 14.10
C GLY A 134 -13.20 -10.84 13.27
N LEU A 135 -13.12 -12.07 12.77
CA LEU A 135 -12.02 -12.49 11.88
C LEU A 135 -12.14 -11.81 10.51
N VAL A 136 -13.35 -11.64 9.96
CA VAL A 136 -13.56 -10.90 8.71
C VAL A 136 -13.00 -9.48 8.84
N HIS A 137 -13.39 -8.74 9.87
CA HIS A 137 -12.91 -7.37 10.08
C HIS A 137 -11.40 -7.32 10.30
N ARG A 138 -10.83 -8.29 11.03
CA ARG A 138 -9.38 -8.40 11.23
C ARG A 138 -8.63 -8.59 9.92
N ARG A 139 -9.08 -9.53 9.07
CA ARG A 139 -8.47 -9.80 7.76
C ARG A 139 -8.57 -8.59 6.83
N VAL A 140 -9.66 -7.83 6.89
CA VAL A 140 -9.80 -6.56 6.14
C VAL A 140 -8.81 -5.52 6.63
N ALA A 141 -8.62 -5.36 7.95
CA ALA A 141 -7.64 -4.42 8.48
C ALA A 141 -6.19 -4.79 8.13
N GLU A 142 -5.85 -6.08 8.19
CA GLU A 142 -4.53 -6.57 7.76
C GLU A 142 -4.31 -6.36 6.25
N ALA A 143 -5.33 -6.57 5.42
CA ALA A 143 -5.28 -6.23 4.00
C ALA A 143 -5.13 -4.70 3.78
N GLY A 144 -5.73 -3.87 4.64
CA GLY A 144 -5.54 -2.43 4.63
C GLY A 144 -4.10 -2.02 4.96
N LEU A 145 -3.48 -2.66 5.95
CA LEU A 145 -2.06 -2.47 6.26
C LEU A 145 -1.17 -2.90 5.08
N TRP A 146 -1.47 -4.04 4.47
CA TRP A 146 -0.79 -4.51 3.27
C TRP A 146 -0.83 -3.49 2.12
N ALA A 147 -2.02 -2.94 1.85
CA ALA A 147 -2.22 -1.92 0.81
C ALA A 147 -1.54 -0.59 1.14
N LYS A 148 -1.52 -0.17 2.41
CA LYS A 148 -0.73 1.00 2.86
C LYS A 148 0.75 0.82 2.52
N GLY A 149 1.27 -0.39 2.72
CA GLY A 149 2.63 -0.73 2.33
C GLY A 149 2.89 -0.68 0.83
N ALA A 150 1.93 -1.11 0.01
CA ALA A 150 2.02 -0.97 -1.44
C ALA A 150 2.08 0.52 -1.87
N TYR A 151 1.32 1.39 -1.21
CA TYR A 151 1.36 2.84 -1.45
C TYR A 151 2.72 3.45 -1.06
N VAL A 152 3.26 3.10 0.12
CA VAL A 152 4.55 3.61 0.62
C VAL A 152 5.75 3.01 -0.11
N SER A 153 5.65 1.76 -0.58
CA SER A 153 6.68 1.08 -1.37
C SER A 153 6.68 1.47 -2.85
N SER A 154 5.79 2.37 -3.29
CA SER A 154 5.78 2.92 -4.65
C SER A 154 6.96 3.83 -4.98
N ASN A 155 8.11 3.64 -4.32
CA ASN A 155 9.40 4.03 -4.87
C ASN A 155 9.54 3.33 -6.22
N TYR A 156 9.27 4.11 -7.27
CA TYR A 156 9.42 3.86 -8.69
C TYR A 156 10.20 2.57 -8.97
N GLN A 157 9.52 1.56 -9.52
CA GLN A 157 10.22 0.82 -10.57
C GLN A 157 10.65 1.91 -11.55
N THR A 158 11.96 2.05 -11.76
CA THR A 158 12.44 2.73 -12.96
C THR A 158 11.85 1.91 -14.09
N VAL A 159 10.69 2.33 -14.57
CA VAL A 159 10.21 1.90 -15.86
C VAL A 159 11.38 2.27 -16.75
N GLU A 160 12.09 1.28 -17.30
CA GLU A 160 12.85 1.55 -18.50
C GLU A 160 11.81 2.11 -19.44
N THR A 161 11.76 3.44 -19.52
CA THR A 161 11.11 4.13 -20.61
C THR A 161 11.88 3.60 -21.79
N LYS A 162 11.32 2.57 -22.43
CA LYS A 162 11.66 2.21 -23.78
C LYS A 162 11.59 3.54 -24.50
N GLN A 163 12.77 4.08 -24.81
CA GLN A 163 12.92 5.34 -25.53
C GLN A 163 11.84 5.31 -26.59
N PRO A 164 10.95 6.32 -26.67
CA PRO A 164 9.91 6.31 -27.67
C PRO A 164 10.63 6.14 -29.01
N THR A 165 10.59 4.92 -29.53
CA THR A 165 11.16 4.59 -30.82
C THR A 165 10.24 5.28 -31.80
N GLY A 166 10.67 6.48 -32.17
CA GLY A 166 10.18 7.26 -33.28
C GLY A 166 8.71 7.62 -33.20
N PHE A 167 8.40 8.82 -32.73
CA PHE A 167 7.48 9.69 -33.45
C PHE A 167 7.89 11.13 -33.14
N LEU A 168 8.10 11.92 -34.20
CA LEU A 168 8.75 13.23 -34.24
C LEU A 168 10.28 13.21 -34.41
N LYS A 169 10.73 12.62 -35.53
CA LYS A 169 11.94 13.14 -36.19
C LYS A 169 11.72 14.62 -36.50
N ALA A 170 12.71 15.47 -36.23
CA ALA A 170 12.72 16.89 -36.61
C ALA A 170 12.44 17.13 -38.11
N GLU A 171 12.60 16.11 -38.94
CA GLU A 171 12.27 16.11 -40.38
C GLU A 171 10.76 16.27 -40.66
N ALA A 172 9.87 15.90 -39.73
CA ALA A 172 8.41 16.03 -39.91
C ALA A 172 7.88 17.47 -39.69
N LEU A 173 8.69 18.35 -39.11
CA LEU A 173 8.34 19.77 -38.87
C LEU A 173 8.94 20.72 -39.93
N ALA A 174 9.79 20.21 -40.83
CA ALA A 174 10.41 21.01 -41.88
C ALA A 174 9.38 21.73 -42.81
N PRO A 175 8.25 21.12 -43.22
CA PRO A 175 7.24 21.81 -44.03
C PRO A 175 6.45 22.87 -43.26
N ILE A 176 6.30 22.71 -41.94
CA ILE A 176 5.52 23.62 -41.09
C ILE A 176 6.33 24.88 -40.76
N ILE A 177 7.64 24.74 -40.50
CA ILE A 177 8.53 25.88 -40.28
C ILE A 177 8.77 26.66 -41.57
N GLY A 178 8.88 25.98 -42.73
CA GLY A 178 9.00 26.62 -44.04
C GLY A 178 7.77 27.42 -44.48
N SER A 179 6.58 27.10 -43.94
CA SER A 179 5.32 27.78 -44.27
C SER A 179 5.14 29.13 -43.54
N PHE A 180 5.85 29.38 -42.44
CA PHE A 180 5.79 30.66 -41.72
C PHE A 180 6.86 31.68 -42.16
N SER A 181 7.94 31.23 -42.80
CA SER A 181 8.96 32.15 -43.34
C SER A 181 8.47 32.98 -44.54
N GLY A 182 7.38 32.56 -45.21
CA GLY A 182 6.76 33.29 -46.31
C GLY A 182 5.88 34.49 -45.89
N LEU A 183 5.50 34.59 -44.61
CA LEU A 183 4.61 35.66 -44.13
C LEU A 183 5.36 36.91 -43.63
N GLY A 184 6.68 36.84 -43.44
CA GLY A 184 7.48 37.99 -43.00
C GLY A 184 7.53 39.12 -44.04
N GLY A 185 7.46 38.79 -45.33
CA GLY A 185 7.47 39.78 -46.42
C GLY A 185 6.20 40.61 -46.54
N PHE A 186 5.07 40.15 -46.00
CA PHE A 186 3.78 40.85 -46.07
C PHE A 186 3.55 41.84 -44.91
N LEU A 187 4.44 41.87 -43.91
CA LEU A 187 4.34 42.69 -42.69
C LEU A 187 5.37 43.82 -42.61
N ALA A 188 6.17 44.04 -43.66
CA ALA A 188 7.21 45.06 -43.70
C ALA A 188 6.69 46.43 -44.18
N GLY A 189 5.49 46.88 -43.77
CA GLY A 189 4.94 48.16 -44.22
C GLY A 189 3.99 48.85 -43.22
N ASN A 190 4.30 50.09 -42.82
CA ASN A 190 3.45 50.86 -41.91
C ASN A 190 2.21 51.47 -42.61
N GLY A 191 1.35 50.61 -43.18
CA GLY A 191 0.11 51.01 -43.87
C GLY A 191 -1.16 50.55 -43.14
N PRO A 192 -2.30 51.26 -43.30
CA PRO A 192 -3.55 50.96 -42.61
C PRO A 192 -4.11 49.55 -42.88
N ILE A 193 -3.80 48.96 -44.03
CA ILE A 193 -4.21 47.60 -44.40
C ILE A 193 -3.45 46.53 -43.59
N GLN A 194 -2.19 46.79 -43.22
CA GLN A 194 -1.40 45.84 -42.41
C GLN A 194 -1.88 45.80 -40.95
N TRP A 195 -2.27 46.95 -40.39
CA TRP A 195 -2.90 47.01 -39.07
C TRP A 195 -4.23 46.26 -39.03
N ALA A 196 -5.03 46.32 -40.10
CA ALA A 196 -6.27 45.56 -40.22
C ALA A 196 -6.00 44.04 -40.25
N LEU A 197 -5.00 43.59 -41.02
CA LEU A 197 -4.62 42.16 -41.07
C LEU A 197 -4.04 41.66 -39.74
N ALA A 198 -3.20 42.47 -39.09
CA ALA A 198 -2.67 42.15 -37.76
C ALA A 198 -3.79 42.03 -36.71
N ALA A 199 -4.79 42.92 -36.73
CA ALA A 199 -5.94 42.85 -35.83
C ALA A 199 -6.76 41.56 -36.04
N ILE A 200 -6.98 41.15 -37.29
CA ILE A 200 -7.70 39.91 -37.63
C ILE A 200 -6.91 38.68 -37.12
N MET A 201 -5.60 38.66 -37.31
CA MET A 201 -4.74 37.56 -36.84
C MET A 201 -4.76 37.43 -35.32
N VAL A 202 -4.71 38.55 -34.58
CA VAL A 202 -4.78 38.55 -33.12
C VAL A 202 -6.16 38.06 -32.63
N LEU A 203 -7.24 38.49 -33.28
CA LEU A 203 -8.59 38.02 -32.94
C LEU A 203 -8.76 36.50 -33.18
N ALA A 204 -8.19 35.97 -34.26
CA ALA A 204 -8.20 34.54 -34.53
C ALA A 204 -7.38 33.75 -33.49
N ALA A 205 -6.24 34.28 -33.05
CA ALA A 205 -5.45 33.66 -31.99
C ALA A 205 -6.19 33.67 -30.64
N CYS A 206 -6.82 34.79 -30.28
CA CYS A 206 -7.61 34.91 -29.04
C CYS A 206 -8.81 33.97 -29.01
N THR A 207 -9.54 33.82 -30.13
CA THR A 207 -10.68 32.90 -30.21
C THR A 207 -10.23 31.44 -30.11
N GLY A 208 -9.09 31.07 -30.71
CA GLY A 208 -8.49 29.75 -30.55
C GLY A 208 -8.12 29.42 -29.10
N ILE A 209 -7.47 30.36 -28.39
CA ILE A 209 -7.10 30.21 -26.98
C ILE A 209 -8.36 30.05 -26.10
N PHE A 210 -9.40 30.85 -26.35
CA PHE A 210 -10.67 30.74 -25.63
C PHE A 210 -11.33 29.36 -25.79
N PHE A 211 -11.34 28.80 -27.01
CA PHE A 211 -11.92 27.48 -27.27
C PHE A 211 -11.14 26.37 -26.58
N VAL A 212 -9.81 26.46 -26.56
CA VAL A 212 -8.95 25.51 -25.84
C VAL A 212 -9.19 25.60 -24.33
N ALA A 213 -9.25 26.81 -23.77
CA ALA A 213 -9.53 27.02 -22.35
C ALA A 213 -10.91 26.48 -21.94
N LYS A 214 -11.95 26.72 -22.76
CA LYS A 214 -13.30 26.18 -22.53
C LYS A 214 -13.31 24.65 -22.54
N ARG A 215 -12.63 24.03 -23.50
CA ARG A 215 -12.50 22.57 -23.58
C ARG A 215 -11.83 21.96 -22.35
N PHE A 216 -10.84 22.64 -21.77
CA PHE A 216 -10.19 22.19 -20.53
C PHE A 216 -11.09 22.30 -19.29
N GLN A 217 -12.04 23.25 -19.26
CA GLN A 217 -13.01 23.35 -18.17
C GLN A 217 -14.08 22.24 -18.25
N GLU A 218 -14.52 21.88 -19.46
CA GLU A 218 -15.50 20.80 -19.67
C GLU A 218 -14.98 19.41 -19.27
N HIS A 219 -13.66 19.15 -19.42
CA HIS A 219 -13.03 17.90 -18.98
C HIS A 219 -12.76 17.80 -17.46
N ARG A 220 -13.07 18.85 -16.69
CA ARG A 220 -12.86 18.90 -15.22
C ARG A 220 -14.14 18.72 -14.39
N LEU A 221 -15.30 18.56 -15.04
CA LEU A 221 -16.59 18.17 -14.45
C LEU A 221 -16.82 16.66 -14.65
#